data_AF-A0A957YTN2-F1
#
_entry.id   AF-A0A957YTN2-F1
#
_cell.length_a   1.000
_cell.length_b   1.000
_cell.length_c   1.000
_cell.angle_alpha   90.00
_cell.angle_beta   90.00
_cell.angle_gamma   90.00
#
_symmetry.space_group_name_H-M   'P 1'
#
loop_
_entity.id
_entity.type
_entity.pdbx_description
1 polymer ?
#
loop_
_entity_poly.entity_id
_entity_poly.type
_entity_poly.pdbx_seq_one_letter_code
_entity_poly.pdbx_strand_id
1 'polypeptide(L)'
;MLASVGCPYSCDFCTDWNVRYRALSTDQEETGRRIVDSLLDKEPNRLNAAFREALFHHTGGHALFTVELLPTMQERGDLTQDETATWVAAPTLDWGLFPPRVEGVIEERIGRLTQELREALTIASVEGENFTAEVVARVQDVDVRGLVRQLSRELAQ
;
A
#
# COMPACT_ATOMS: atom_id res chain seq x y z
N MET A 1 -26.13 -17.24 -25.85
CA MET A 1 -25.18 -17.97 -24.99
C MET A 1 -23.99 -18.32 -25.85
N LEU A 2 -22.99 -17.43 -25.91
CA LEU A 2 -21.82 -17.59 -26.77
C LEU A 2 -20.65 -18.00 -25.90
N ALA A 3 -20.13 -19.19 -26.22
CA ALA A 3 -18.85 -19.69 -25.79
C ALA A 3 -17.76 -18.69 -26.18
N SER A 4 -16.78 -18.53 -25.30
CA SER A 4 -15.54 -17.79 -25.52
C SER A 4 -14.90 -18.25 -26.84
N VAL A 5 -14.91 -17.37 -27.83
CA VAL A 5 -14.07 -17.49 -29.02
C VAL A 5 -12.66 -17.13 -28.56
N GLY A 6 -11.79 -18.14 -28.50
CA GLY A 6 -10.39 -17.99 -28.11
C GLY A 6 -9.67 -16.94 -28.96
N CYS A 7 -8.75 -16.22 -28.32
CA CYS A 7 -7.93 -15.18 -28.93
C CYS A 7 -7.16 -15.74 -30.15
N PRO A 8 -7.27 -15.13 -31.35
CA PRO A 8 -6.68 -15.65 -32.58
C PRO A 8 -5.17 -15.36 -32.76
N TYR A 9 -4.49 -14.80 -31.76
CA TYR A 9 -3.05 -14.51 -31.80
C TYR A 9 -2.30 -15.37 -30.78
N SER A 10 -1.29 -16.13 -31.22
CA SER A 10 -0.37 -16.83 -30.31
C SER A 10 0.48 -15.80 -29.59
N CYS A 11 0.08 -15.46 -28.37
CA CYS A 11 0.76 -14.50 -27.53
C CYS A 11 1.42 -15.24 -26.36
N ASP A 12 2.75 -15.26 -26.30
CA ASP A 12 3.49 -15.63 -25.08
C ASP A 12 3.33 -14.58 -23.95
N PHE A 13 2.53 -13.54 -24.19
CA PHE A 13 2.27 -12.39 -23.31
C PHE A 13 0.85 -12.44 -22.70
N CYS A 14 0.37 -13.62 -22.32
CA CYS A 14 -0.66 -13.70 -21.28
C CYS A 14 0.03 -14.04 -19.96
N THR A 15 0.87 -13.12 -19.48
CA THR A 15 1.18 -13.06 -18.07
C THR A 15 -0.14 -12.72 -17.38
N ASP A 16 -0.61 -13.72 -16.65
CA ASP A 16 -1.82 -13.75 -15.87
C ASP A 16 -2.07 -12.40 -15.17
N TRP A 17 -3.18 -11.73 -15.51
CA TRP A 17 -3.68 -10.55 -14.79
C TRP A 17 -4.06 -10.88 -13.32
N ASN A 18 -3.87 -12.13 -12.90
CA ASN A 18 -3.99 -12.66 -11.54
C ASN A 18 -2.64 -12.92 -10.85
N VAL A 19 -1.54 -12.23 -11.18
CA VAL A 19 -0.41 -12.16 -10.24
C VAL A 19 -0.82 -11.26 -9.07
N ARG A 20 -1.58 -11.87 -8.17
CA ARG A 20 -1.81 -11.50 -6.78
C ARG A 20 -0.49 -10.96 -6.25
N TYR A 21 -0.52 -9.75 -5.70
CA TYR A 21 0.54 -9.06 -4.94
C TYR A 21 1.80 -9.90 -4.77
N ARG A 22 2.95 -9.41 -5.25
CA ARG A 22 4.26 -10.01 -4.92
C ARG A 22 4.20 -10.40 -3.45
N ALA A 23 4.07 -11.71 -3.18
CA ALA A 23 3.95 -12.17 -1.81
C ALA A 23 5.17 -11.60 -1.11
N LEU A 24 4.94 -10.77 -0.09
CA LEU A 24 6.01 -10.38 0.81
C LEU A 24 6.75 -11.69 1.11
N SER A 25 8.08 -11.70 1.00
CA SER A 25 8.81 -12.92 1.32
C SER A 25 8.33 -13.38 2.70
N THR A 26 8.15 -14.68 2.95
CA THR A 26 7.55 -15.16 4.21
C THR A 26 8.14 -14.47 5.45
N ASP A 27 9.45 -14.20 5.43
CA ASP A 27 10.19 -13.40 6.41
C ASP A 27 9.64 -11.98 6.68
N GLN A 28 9.19 -11.27 5.64
CA GLN A 28 8.63 -9.91 5.74
C GLN A 28 7.23 -9.94 6.35
N GLU A 29 6.38 -10.91 5.99
CA GLU A 29 5.06 -11.07 6.63
C GLU A 29 5.20 -11.41 8.11
N GLU A 30 6.05 -12.39 8.44
CA GLU A 30 6.31 -12.78 9.82
C GLU A 30 6.88 -11.64 10.66
N THR A 31 7.77 -10.84 10.07
CA THR A 31 8.34 -9.67 10.73
C THR A 31 7.29 -8.58 10.93
N GLY A 32 6.47 -8.30 9.93
CA GLY A 32 5.37 -7.34 10.02
C GLY A 32 4.34 -7.74 11.08
N ARG A 33 3.97 -9.02 11.14
CA ARG A 33 3.08 -9.56 12.18
C ARG A 33 3.68 -9.41 13.57
N ARG A 34 4.96 -9.76 13.74
CA ARG A 34 5.68 -9.55 15.01
C ARG A 34 5.68 -8.09 15.44
N ILE A 35 5.82 -7.14 14.53
CA ILE A 35 5.76 -5.71 14.83
C ILE A 35 4.37 -5.32 15.34
N VAL A 36 3.31 -5.75 14.63
CA VAL A 36 1.92 -5.47 15.03
C VAL A 36 1.64 -6.02 16.42
N ASP A 37 1.95 -7.29 16.67
CA ASP A 37 1.70 -7.94 17.95
C ASP A 37 2.49 -7.29 19.08
N SER A 38 3.80 -7.10 18.87
CA SER A 38 4.67 -6.48 19.87
C SER A 38 4.28 -5.04 20.18
N LEU A 39 3.70 -4.31 19.22
CA LEU A 39 3.27 -2.93 19.44
C LEU A 39 1.97 -2.88 20.27
N LEU A 40 1.00 -3.73 19.94
CA LEU A 40 -0.27 -3.81 20.66
C LEU A 40 -0.06 -4.31 22.09
N ASP A 41 0.81 -5.30 22.29
CA ASP A 41 1.07 -5.92 23.60
C ASP A 41 1.84 -5.01 24.57
N LYS A 42 2.31 -3.82 24.13
CA LYS A 42 2.91 -2.83 25.02
C LYS A 42 1.91 -2.25 26.02
N GLU A 43 0.64 -2.21 25.66
CA GLU A 43 -0.42 -1.66 26.49
C GLU A 43 -1.54 -2.69 26.67
N PRO A 44 -2.16 -2.75 27.86
CA PRO A 44 -3.33 -3.61 28.07
C PRO A 44 -4.41 -3.30 27.03
N ASN A 45 -4.83 -4.31 26.27
CA ASN A 45 -5.84 -4.16 25.23
C ASN A 45 -6.77 -5.38 25.16
N ARG A 46 -7.99 -5.18 24.65
CA ARG A 46 -8.92 -6.25 24.23
C ARG A 46 -9.08 -6.27 22.71
N LEU A 47 -8.01 -5.93 22.00
CA LEU A 47 -7.98 -5.90 20.54
C LEU A 47 -7.79 -7.33 20.04
N ASN A 48 -8.90 -7.92 19.60
CA ASN A 48 -8.98 -9.32 19.20
C ASN A 48 -8.17 -9.62 17.93
N ALA A 49 -8.10 -10.91 17.56
CA ALA A 49 -7.37 -11.36 16.38
C ALA A 49 -7.87 -10.70 15.08
N ALA A 50 -9.16 -10.36 14.98
CA ALA A 50 -9.70 -9.69 13.80
C ALA A 50 -9.17 -8.25 13.67
N PHE A 51 -9.04 -7.52 14.78
CA PHE A 51 -8.42 -6.20 14.79
C PHE A 51 -6.93 -6.29 14.39
N ARG A 52 -6.20 -7.27 14.94
CA ARG A 52 -4.79 -7.50 14.62
C ARG A 52 -4.58 -7.80 13.13
N GLU A 53 -5.44 -8.64 12.56
CA GLU A 53 -5.41 -8.95 11.14
C GLU A 53 -5.76 -7.72 10.28
N ALA A 54 -6.77 -6.95 10.67
CA ALA A 54 -7.14 -5.72 9.98
C ALA A 54 -6.01 -4.68 10.01
N LEU A 55 -5.36 -4.51 11.17
CA LEU A 55 -4.21 -3.63 11.33
C LEU A 55 -3.04 -4.07 10.44
N PHE A 56 -2.71 -5.36 10.44
CA PHE A 56 -1.67 -5.90 9.57
C PHE A 56 -1.99 -5.72 8.09
N HIS A 57 -3.22 -6.03 7.66
CA HIS A 57 -3.64 -5.87 6.27
C HIS A 57 -3.63 -4.40 5.83
N HIS A 58 -4.06 -3.48 6.70
CA HIS A 58 -4.11 -2.06 6.37
C HIS A 58 -2.71 -1.44 6.29
N THR A 59 -1.77 -1.86 7.16
CA THR A 59 -0.41 -1.32 7.17
C THR A 59 0.56 -2.11 6.31
N GLY A 60 0.16 -3.27 5.78
CA GLY A 60 1.06 -4.23 5.12
C GLY A 60 2.19 -4.75 6.04
N GLY A 61 2.05 -4.58 7.35
CA GLY A 61 3.14 -4.83 8.31
C GLY A 61 4.27 -3.79 8.26
N HIS A 62 4.09 -2.65 7.58
CA HIS A 62 5.10 -1.59 7.56
C HIS A 62 5.24 -0.93 8.94
N ALA A 63 6.47 -0.93 9.46
CA ALA A 63 6.76 -0.45 10.81
C ALA A 63 6.30 1.00 11.03
N LEU A 64 6.67 1.92 10.15
CA LEU A 64 6.29 3.33 10.26
C LEU A 64 4.77 3.52 10.28
N PHE A 65 4.06 2.88 9.36
CA PHE A 65 2.61 3.03 9.31
C PHE A 65 1.96 2.45 10.58
N THR A 66 2.40 1.27 11.02
CA THR A 66 1.88 0.62 12.21
C THR A 66 2.07 1.46 13.49
N VAL A 67 3.24 2.10 13.66
CA VAL A 67 3.50 2.95 14.85
C VAL A 67 2.78 4.29 14.83
N GLU A 68 2.41 4.80 13.65
CA GLU A 68 1.68 6.06 13.52
C GLU A 68 0.17 5.86 13.56
N LEU A 69 -0.35 4.73 13.06
CA LEU A 69 -1.79 4.50 12.96
C LEU A 69 -2.47 4.34 14.32
N LEU A 70 -1.84 3.62 15.26
CA LEU A 70 -2.41 3.41 16.59
C LEU A 70 -2.60 4.70 17.39
N PRO A 71 -1.57 5.56 17.59
CA PRO A 71 -1.76 6.85 18.25
C PRO A 71 -2.82 7.70 17.55
N THR A 72 -2.83 7.73 16.21
CA THR A 72 -3.82 8.51 15.48
C THR A 72 -5.25 8.00 15.73
N MET A 73 -5.47 6.68 15.82
CA MET A 73 -6.76 6.11 16.21
C MET A 73 -7.14 6.43 17.66
N GLN A 74 -6.18 6.48 18.59
CA GLN A 74 -6.42 6.88 19.97
C GLN A 74 -6.83 8.36 20.08
N GLU A 75 -6.11 9.25 19.39
CA GLU A 75 -6.38 10.69 19.38
C GLU A 75 -7.75 11.02 18.78
N ARG A 76 -8.19 10.25 17.77
CA ARG A 76 -9.50 10.39 17.13
C ARG A 76 -10.65 9.75 17.92
N GLY A 77 -10.35 8.95 18.95
CA GLY A 77 -11.35 8.21 19.73
C GLY A 77 -11.83 6.93 19.06
N ASP A 78 -11.17 6.47 18.01
CA ASP A 78 -11.41 5.17 17.39
C ASP A 78 -10.94 4.01 18.28
N LEU A 79 -9.92 4.27 19.10
CA LEU A 79 -9.52 3.45 20.22
C LEU A 79 -9.82 4.20 21.51
N THR A 80 -10.54 3.55 22.43
CA THR A 80 -10.89 4.13 23.74
C THR A 80 -10.48 3.19 24.86
N GLN A 81 -10.34 3.71 26.08
CA GLN A 81 -10.09 2.90 27.26
C GLN A 81 -11.40 2.54 27.94
N ASP A 82 -11.55 1.27 28.31
CA ASP A 82 -12.66 0.81 29.15
C ASP A 82 -12.47 1.20 30.62
N GLU A 83 -13.43 0.84 31.48
CA GLU A 83 -13.39 1.09 32.94
C GLU A 83 -12.16 0.47 33.63
N THR A 84 -11.50 -0.49 32.98
CA THR A 84 -10.29 -1.16 33.47
C THR A 84 -8.99 -0.60 32.89
N ALA A 85 -9.05 0.60 32.28
CA ALA A 85 -7.93 1.23 31.59
C ALA A 85 -7.33 0.35 30.47
N THR A 86 -8.16 -0.49 29.85
CA THR A 86 -7.75 -1.39 28.77
C THR A 86 -8.25 -0.85 27.43
N TRP A 87 -7.40 -0.82 26.41
CA TRP A 87 -7.77 -0.32 25.09
C TRP A 87 -8.75 -1.23 24.36
N VAL A 88 -9.81 -0.63 23.83
CA VAL A 88 -10.87 -1.28 23.05
C VAL A 88 -11.15 -0.49 21.78
N ALA A 89 -11.54 -1.19 20.71
CA ALA A 89 -11.99 -0.56 19.48
C ALA A 89 -13.40 0.03 19.65
N ALA A 90 -13.57 1.29 19.26
CA ALA A 90 -14.87 1.94 19.22
C ALA A 90 -15.72 1.38 18.05
N PRO A 91 -17.06 1.40 18.16
CA PRO A 91 -17.95 1.01 17.05
C PRO A 91 -17.81 1.90 15.81
N THR A 92 -17.27 3.12 15.98
CA THR A 92 -17.08 4.12 14.93
C THR A 92 -15.70 4.06 14.27
N LEU A 93 -14.89 3.04 14.59
CA LEU A 93 -13.53 2.86 14.07
C LEU A 93 -13.47 3.02 12.56
N ASP A 94 -12.75 4.05 12.11
CA ASP A 94 -12.49 4.30 10.70
C ASP A 94 -11.07 3.87 10.32
N TRP A 95 -10.98 2.84 9.47
CA TRP A 95 -9.71 2.36 8.91
C TRP A 95 -9.24 3.20 7.72
N GLY A 96 -10.09 4.02 7.10
CA GLY A 96 -9.76 4.75 5.86
C GLY A 96 -8.89 5.98 6.06
N LEU A 97 -8.65 6.40 7.30
CA LEU A 97 -7.93 7.63 7.60
C LEU A 97 -6.44 7.39 7.81
N PHE A 98 -5.64 8.00 6.94
CA PHE A 98 -4.19 7.93 7.01
C PHE A 98 -3.63 8.79 8.15
N PRO A 99 -2.52 8.36 8.79
CA PRO A 99 -1.81 9.18 9.75
C PRO A 99 -1.12 10.36 9.06
N PRO A 100 -1.20 11.60 9.61
CA PRO A 100 -0.61 12.78 8.98
C PRO A 100 0.89 12.65 8.69
N ARG A 101 1.62 11.91 9.52
CA ARG A 101 3.05 11.68 9.31
C ARG A 101 3.32 10.79 8.10
N VAL A 102 2.49 9.77 7.87
CA VAL A 102 2.63 8.89 6.70
C VAL A 102 2.31 9.69 5.44
N GLU A 103 1.24 10.50 5.46
CA GLU A 103 0.91 11.43 4.37
C GLU A 103 2.08 12.37 4.08
N GLY A 104 2.62 13.04 5.10
CA GLY A 104 3.73 13.98 4.94
C GLY A 104 4.99 13.35 4.35
N VAL A 105 5.33 12.11 4.75
CA VAL A 105 6.48 11.38 4.16
C VAL A 105 6.24 11.02 2.69
N ILE A 106 5.01 10.64 2.33
CA ILE A 106 4.63 10.35 0.94
C ILE A 106 4.67 11.64 0.11
N GLU A 107 4.10 12.73 0.63
CA GLU A 107 4.12 14.05 -0.02
C GLU A 107 5.55 14.54 -0.24
N GLU A 108 6.44 14.39 0.75
CA GLU A 108 7.84 14.78 0.60
C GLU A 108 8.55 13.96 -0.50
N ARG A 109 8.29 12.65 -0.56
CA ARG A 109 8.86 11.77 -1.60
C ARG A 109 8.36 12.15 -2.99
N ILE A 110 7.05 12.35 -3.15
CA ILE A 110 6.46 12.79 -4.42
C ILE A 110 6.93 14.19 -4.79
N GLY A 111 7.14 15.06 -3.79
CA GLY A 111 7.65 16.42 -3.92
C GLY A 111 9.05 16.49 -4.52
N ARG A 112 9.89 15.50 -4.28
CA ARG A 112 11.26 15.40 -4.83
C ARG A 112 11.31 14.99 -6.30
N LEU A 113 10.24 14.40 -6.82
CA LEU A 113 10.16 14.00 -8.23
C LEU A 113 10.02 15.24 -9.12
N THR A 114 10.64 15.20 -10.31
CA THR A 114 10.44 16.25 -11.31
C THR A 114 8.98 16.26 -11.78
N GLN A 115 8.53 17.41 -12.30
CA GLN A 115 7.16 17.57 -12.76
C GLN A 115 6.81 16.56 -13.87
N GLU A 116 7.73 16.32 -14.80
CA GLU A 116 7.55 15.37 -15.91
C GLU A 116 7.36 13.93 -15.39
N LEU A 117 8.11 13.57 -14.35
CA LEU A 117 8.02 12.24 -13.76
C LEU A 117 6.71 12.05 -12.99
N ARG A 118 6.25 13.10 -12.28
CA ARG A 118 4.96 13.08 -11.59
C ARG A 118 3.80 12.92 -12.58
N GLU A 119 3.87 13.59 -13.72
CA GLU A 119 2.88 13.44 -14.80
C GLU A 119 2.89 12.02 -15.38
N ALA A 120 4.07 11.45 -15.64
CA ALA A 120 4.19 10.06 -16.08
C ALA A 120 3.58 9.08 -15.09
N LEU A 121 3.85 9.24 -13.79
CA LEU A 121 3.29 8.39 -12.74
C LEU A 121 1.78 8.61 -12.53
N THR A 122 1.27 9.81 -12.79
CA THR A 122 -0.17 10.08 -12.74
C THR A 122 -0.91 9.34 -13.87
N ILE A 123 -0.29 9.22 -15.04
CA ILE A 123 -0.85 8.42 -16.14
C ILE A 123 -0.71 6.92 -15.82
N ALA A 124 0.45 6.52 -15.30
CA ALA A 124 0.72 5.16 -14.88
C ALA A 124 -0.28 4.63 -13.83
N SER A 125 -0.68 5.47 -12.88
CA SER A 125 -1.60 5.07 -11.81
C SER A 125 -3.00 4.69 -12.29
N VAL A 126 -3.37 5.09 -13.52
CA VAL A 126 -4.61 4.63 -14.17
C VAL A 126 -4.51 3.16 -14.59
N GLU A 127 -3.32 2.69 -14.97
CA GLU A 127 -3.06 1.26 -15.23
C GLU A 127 -3.05 0.48 -13.91
N GLY A 128 -2.43 1.05 -12.88
CA GLY A 128 -2.45 0.53 -11.51
C GLY A 128 -1.19 0.86 -10.73
N GLU A 129 -1.04 0.24 -9.56
CA GLU A 129 0.19 0.32 -8.74
C GLU A 129 1.40 -0.26 -9.49
N ASN A 130 1.18 -1.35 -10.23
CA ASN A 130 2.15 -1.91 -11.17
C ASN A 130 1.71 -1.52 -12.59
N PHE A 131 2.64 -1.00 -13.38
CA PHE A 131 2.36 -0.48 -14.70
C PHE A 131 3.48 -0.82 -15.68
N THR A 132 3.15 -0.74 -16.97
CA THR A 132 4.05 -1.06 -18.07
C THR A 132 4.58 0.24 -18.67
N ALA A 133 5.90 0.45 -18.63
CA ALA A 133 6.52 1.69 -19.10
C ALA A 133 6.22 1.98 -20.59
N GLU A 134 6.08 0.93 -21.41
CA GLU A 134 5.69 1.02 -22.82
C GLU A 134 4.29 1.61 -23.01
N VAL A 135 3.34 1.29 -22.13
CA VAL A 135 1.97 1.80 -22.17
C VAL A 135 1.97 3.29 -21.86
N VAL A 136 2.67 3.69 -20.79
CA VAL A 136 2.80 5.09 -20.38
C VAL A 136 3.50 5.92 -21.46
N ALA A 137 4.61 5.41 -22.00
CA ALA A 137 5.38 6.08 -23.04
C ALA A 137 4.55 6.36 -24.30
N ARG A 138 3.71 5.40 -24.70
CA ARG A 138 2.81 5.56 -25.85
C ARG A 138 1.71 6.59 -25.61
N VAL A 139 1.19 6.69 -24.38
CA VAL A 139 0.17 7.70 -24.02
C VAL A 139 0.78 9.11 -24.01
N GLN A 140 2.03 9.23 -23.57
CA GLN A 140 2.75 10.51 -23.52
C GLN A 140 3.50 10.88 -24.81
N ASP A 141 3.50 10.02 -25.82
CA ASP A 141 4.28 10.16 -27.06
C ASP A 141 5.78 10.41 -26.82
N VAL A 142 6.37 9.65 -25.87
CA VAL A 142 7.79 9.75 -25.49
C VAL A 142 8.56 8.47 -25.81
N ASP A 143 9.89 8.57 -25.88
CA ASP A 143 10.75 7.40 -26.05
C ASP A 143 10.71 6.47 -24.83
N VAL A 144 10.33 5.21 -25.05
CA VAL A 144 10.24 4.17 -24.02
C VAL A 144 11.56 4.02 -23.26
N ARG A 145 12.70 3.98 -23.97
CA ARG A 145 14.01 3.74 -23.34
C ARG A 145 14.41 4.92 -22.46
N GLY A 146 14.13 6.14 -22.88
CA GLY A 146 14.28 7.36 -22.10
C GLY A 146 13.46 7.33 -20.82
N LEU A 147 12.16 7.00 -20.94
CA LEU A 147 11.25 6.93 -19.80
C LEU A 147 11.67 5.85 -18.79
N VAL A 148 12.01 4.65 -19.25
CA VAL A 148 12.48 3.56 -18.37
C VAL A 148 13.74 3.96 -17.61
N ARG A 149 14.71 4.61 -18.27
CA ARG A 149 15.93 5.10 -17.62
C ARG A 149 15.63 6.16 -16.57
N GLN A 150 14.72 7.08 -16.85
CA GLN A 150 14.31 8.12 -15.92
C GLN A 150 13.61 7.54 -14.69
N LEU A 151 12.61 6.67 -14.90
CA LEU A 151 11.91 5.95 -13.82
C LEU A 151 12.89 5.14 -12.96
N SER A 152 13.82 4.40 -13.58
CA SER A 152 14.78 3.57 -12.85
C SER A 152 15.75 4.38 -12.00
N ARG A 153 16.13 5.59 -12.44
CA ARG A 153 17.10 6.43 -11.72
C ARG A 153 16.49 7.17 -10.55
N GLU A 154 15.28 7.69 -10.74
CA GLU A 154 14.61 8.56 -9.77
C GLU A 154 13.79 7.76 -8.74
N LEU A 155 13.32 6.55 -9.07
CA LEU A 155 12.48 5.73 -8.17
C LEU A 155 13.23 4.63 -7.42
N ALA A 156 14.48 4.32 -7.78
CA ALA A 156 15.29 3.33 -7.08
C ALA A 156 15.98 3.86 -5.80
N GLN A 157 15.60 5.06 -5.32
CA GLN A 157 16.20 5.76 -4.18
C GLN A 157 15.37 5.66 -2.90
#